data_AF-A0A936GLX6-F1
#
_entry.id   AF-A0A936GLX6-F1
#
_cell.length_a   1.000
_cell.length_b   1.000
_cell.length_c   1.000
_cell.angle_alpha   90.00
_cell.angle_beta   90.00
_cell.angle_gamma   90.00
#
_symmetry.space_group_name_H-M   'P 1'
#
loop_
_entity.id
_entity.type
_entity.pdbx_description
1 polymer ?
#
loop_
_entity_poly.entity_id
_entity_poly.type
_entity_poly.pdbx_seq_one_letter_code
_entity_poly.pdbx_strand_id
1 'polypeptide(L)'
;MDGEGQIKRSIPESLAKIITGIRFSTGDARLNELLEIAYSKFILPRPESRIESLEKIWDAFERLKTYFEENKKVSAKQLIDVVSENNLLFRENIDYEFKELTKTGNTFQIRHFERDKIQLESNLHIDYLFYRMSCLIHLCVESLKNGQF
;
A
#
# COMPACT_ATOMS: atom_id res chain seq x y z
N MET A 1 -6.23 20.40 -17.73
CA MET A 1 -5.19 20.29 -18.77
C MET A 1 -4.02 21.13 -18.32
N ASP A 2 -2.81 20.59 -18.32
CA ASP A 2 -1.63 21.44 -18.23
C ASP A 2 -1.37 22.13 -19.58
N GLY A 3 -0.40 23.04 -19.63
CA GLY A 3 -0.03 23.81 -20.82
C GLY A 3 0.45 22.97 -22.02
N GLU A 4 0.52 21.63 -21.88
CA GLU A 4 0.88 20.68 -22.92
C GLU A 4 -0.32 19.82 -23.38
N GLY A 5 -1.54 20.12 -22.92
CA GLY A 5 -2.76 19.43 -23.34
C GLY A 5 -2.95 18.04 -22.72
N GLN A 6 -2.13 17.66 -21.72
CA GLN A 6 -2.30 16.39 -21.03
C GLN A 6 -3.39 16.52 -19.95
N ILE A 7 -4.31 15.56 -19.93
CA ILE A 7 -5.27 15.43 -18.83
C ILE A 7 -4.48 14.89 -17.64
N LYS A 8 -4.16 15.73 -16.66
CA LYS A 8 -3.58 15.28 -15.38
C LYS A 8 -4.68 14.88 -14.42
N ARG A 9 -4.41 13.85 -13.62
CA ARG A 9 -5.29 13.48 -12.51
C ARG A 9 -5.39 14.68 -11.56
N SER A 10 -6.61 15.05 -11.17
CA SER A 10 -6.79 16.08 -10.14
C SER A 10 -6.45 15.49 -8.77
N ILE A 11 -5.18 15.54 -8.40
CA ILE A 11 -4.66 15.27 -7.06
C ILE A 11 -4.15 16.62 -6.52
N PRO A 12 -4.42 16.97 -5.26
CA PRO A 12 -3.79 18.14 -4.65
C PRO A 12 -2.26 18.09 -4.84
N GLU A 13 -1.65 19.19 -5.28
CA GLU A 13 -0.23 19.21 -5.63
C GLU A 13 0.69 18.78 -4.48
N SER A 14 0.32 19.14 -3.24
CA SER A 14 1.02 18.70 -2.03
C SER A 14 1.04 17.17 -1.90
N LEU A 15 -0.09 16.52 -2.18
CA LEU A 15 -0.22 15.07 -2.10
C LEU A 15 0.50 14.37 -3.26
N ALA A 16 0.43 14.94 -4.46
CA ALA A 16 1.20 14.44 -5.60
C ALA A 16 2.72 14.52 -5.34
N LYS A 17 3.19 15.61 -4.73
CA LYS A 17 4.60 15.77 -4.30
C LYS A 17 5.02 14.74 -3.26
N ILE A 18 4.18 14.46 -2.27
CA ILE A 18 4.46 13.41 -1.28
C ILE A 18 4.57 12.05 -1.99
N ILE A 19 3.60 11.68 -2.80
CA ILE A 19 3.55 10.38 -3.48
C ILE A 19 4.73 10.20 -4.44
N THR A 20 5.04 11.20 -5.25
CA THR A 20 6.18 11.14 -6.20
C THR A 20 7.54 11.28 -5.52
N GLY A 21 7.59 11.83 -4.30
CA GLY A 21 8.79 12.00 -3.50
C GLY A 21 9.16 10.78 -2.66
N ILE A 22 8.21 9.87 -2.39
CA ILE A 22 8.52 8.64 -1.65
C ILE A 22 9.48 7.77 -2.47
N ARG A 23 10.50 7.23 -1.78
CA ARG A 23 11.49 6.31 -2.35
C ARG A 23 11.51 5.04 -1.50
N PHE A 24 11.26 3.91 -2.14
CA PHE A 24 11.24 2.61 -1.49
C PHE A 24 12.58 1.90 -1.69
N SER A 25 13.31 1.73 -0.61
CA SER A 25 14.60 1.04 -0.60
C SER A 25 14.64 0.09 0.58
N THR A 26 13.96 -1.03 0.44
CA THR A 26 14.05 -2.17 1.36
C THR A 26 15.06 -3.19 0.86
N GLY A 27 15.40 -4.19 1.67
CA GLY A 27 16.19 -5.34 1.25
C GLY A 27 15.48 -6.28 0.27
N ASP A 28 14.18 -6.06 0.00
CA ASP A 28 13.39 -6.88 -0.92
C ASP A 28 13.15 -6.13 -2.24
N ALA A 29 13.88 -6.53 -3.28
CA ALA A 29 13.79 -5.92 -4.61
C ALA A 29 12.38 -6.05 -5.23
N ARG A 30 11.68 -7.16 -4.97
CA ARG A 30 10.33 -7.37 -5.52
C ARG A 30 9.31 -6.48 -4.81
N LEU A 31 9.45 -6.29 -3.50
CA LEU A 31 8.64 -5.32 -2.76
C LEU A 31 8.85 -3.91 -3.32
N ASN A 32 10.10 -3.49 -3.51
CA ASN A 32 10.42 -2.17 -4.06
C ASN A 32 9.78 -1.99 -5.46
N GLU A 33 9.91 -2.99 -6.33
CA GLU A 33 9.31 -2.97 -7.68
C GLU A 33 7.78 -2.82 -7.63
N LEU A 34 7.09 -3.59 -6.78
CA LEU A 34 5.63 -3.51 -6.63
C LEU A 34 5.18 -2.11 -6.19
N LEU A 35 5.93 -1.48 -5.28
CA LEU A 35 5.64 -0.14 -4.80
C LEU A 35 5.87 0.93 -5.87
N GLU A 36 6.97 0.85 -6.62
CA GLU A 36 7.23 1.76 -7.75
C GLU A 36 6.13 1.66 -8.83
N ILE A 37 5.68 0.46 -9.16
CA ILE A 37 4.57 0.26 -10.11
C ILE A 37 3.27 0.85 -9.55
N ALA A 38 2.94 0.59 -8.29
CA ALA A 38 1.72 1.10 -7.67
C ALA A 38 1.67 2.64 -7.70
N TYR A 39 2.75 3.30 -7.29
CA TYR A 39 2.82 4.75 -7.20
C TYR A 39 2.88 5.44 -8.57
N SER A 40 3.61 4.86 -9.53
CA SER A 40 3.65 5.38 -10.90
C SER A 40 2.31 5.26 -11.62
N LYS A 41 1.53 4.20 -11.37
CA LYS A 41 0.17 4.08 -11.90
C LYS A 41 -0.81 5.04 -11.25
N PHE A 42 -0.66 5.29 -9.95
CA PHE A 42 -1.55 6.17 -9.21
C PHE A 42 -1.58 7.60 -9.78
N ILE A 43 -0.45 8.14 -10.22
CA ILE A 43 -0.40 9.51 -10.77
C ILE A 43 -1.02 9.63 -12.17
N LEU A 44 -1.30 8.51 -12.85
CA LEU A 44 -1.91 8.52 -14.18
C LEU A 44 -3.38 8.99 -14.10
N PRO A 45 -3.87 9.71 -15.13
CA PRO A 45 -5.23 10.24 -15.15
C PRO A 45 -6.31 9.19 -15.42
N ARG A 46 -5.93 8.04 -15.96
CA ARG A 46 -6.85 7.02 -16.46
C ARG A 46 -7.52 6.26 -15.29
N PRO A 47 -8.85 6.09 -15.28
CA PRO A 47 -9.56 5.35 -14.24
C PRO A 47 -9.02 3.93 -14.05
N GLU A 48 -8.66 3.23 -15.12
CA GLU A 48 -8.12 1.87 -15.08
C GLU A 48 -6.81 1.83 -14.28
N SER A 49 -5.95 2.84 -14.46
CA SER A 49 -4.70 2.96 -13.71
C SER A 49 -4.91 3.15 -12.20
N ARG A 50 -6.09 3.64 -11.76
CA ARG A 50 -6.42 3.74 -10.33
C ARG A 50 -6.65 2.36 -9.73
N ILE A 51 -7.46 1.53 -10.39
CA ILE A 51 -7.70 0.16 -9.96
C ILE A 51 -6.38 -0.62 -9.97
N GLU A 52 -5.62 -0.55 -11.06
CA GLU A 52 -4.33 -1.23 -11.14
C GLU A 52 -3.35 -0.76 -10.05
N SER A 53 -3.32 0.53 -9.73
CA SER A 53 -2.49 1.06 -8.62
C SER A 53 -2.91 0.48 -7.27
N LEU A 54 -4.22 0.32 -7.04
CA LEU A 54 -4.79 -0.24 -5.83
C LEU A 54 -4.48 -1.74 -5.69
N GLU A 55 -4.60 -2.49 -6.78
CA GLU A 55 -4.20 -3.90 -6.82
C GLU A 55 -2.72 -4.06 -6.49
N LYS A 56 -1.85 -3.25 -7.14
CA LYS A 56 -0.39 -3.39 -6.98
C LYS A 56 0.07 -3.00 -5.57
N ILE A 57 -0.53 -1.99 -4.94
CA ILE A 57 -0.19 -1.67 -3.55
C ILE A 57 -0.66 -2.77 -2.57
N TRP A 58 -1.74 -3.50 -2.90
CA TRP A 58 -2.14 -4.69 -2.14
C TRP A 58 -1.19 -5.86 -2.34
N ASP A 59 -0.68 -6.08 -3.56
CA ASP A 59 0.37 -7.07 -3.81
C ASP A 59 1.64 -6.75 -3.01
N ALA A 60 2.03 -5.48 -2.96
CA ALA A 60 3.14 -5.03 -2.13
C ALA A 60 2.89 -5.31 -0.64
N PHE A 61 1.68 -5.05 -0.14
CA PHE A 61 1.30 -5.39 1.24
C PHE A 61 1.36 -6.90 1.51
N GLU A 62 0.94 -7.74 0.58
CA GLU A 62 1.04 -9.19 0.72
C GLU A 62 2.48 -9.69 0.72
N ARG A 63 3.36 -9.07 -0.08
CA ARG A 63 4.80 -9.34 -0.08
C ARG A 63 5.47 -8.89 1.22
N LEU A 64 5.08 -7.72 1.72
CA LEU A 64 5.57 -7.16 2.99
C LEU A 64 5.26 -8.07 4.19
N LYS A 65 4.10 -8.74 4.19
CA LYS A 65 3.74 -9.74 5.22
C LYS A 65 4.63 -11.00 5.23
N THR A 66 5.53 -11.15 4.26
CA THR A 66 6.53 -12.23 4.19
C THR A 66 7.96 -11.68 4.11
N TYR A 67 8.18 -10.46 4.59
CA TYR A 67 9.48 -9.78 4.47
C TYR A 67 10.61 -10.48 5.24
N PHE A 68 10.32 -11.01 6.43
CA PHE A 68 11.33 -11.67 7.28
C PHE A 68 11.43 -13.17 7.01
N GLU A 69 10.30 -13.83 6.73
CA GLU A 69 10.26 -15.27 6.49
C GLU A 69 9.02 -15.69 5.68
N GLU A 70 9.05 -16.94 5.19
CA GLU A 70 7.98 -17.51 4.36
C GLU A 70 6.66 -17.70 5.13
N ASN A 71 6.72 -18.00 6.44
CA ASN A 71 5.52 -18.13 7.24
C ASN A 71 4.88 -16.76 7.46
N LYS A 72 3.93 -16.41 6.58
CA LYS A 72 3.21 -15.13 6.57
C LYS A 72 2.68 -14.69 7.94
N LYS A 73 2.19 -15.62 8.76
CA LYS A 73 1.66 -15.26 10.10
C LYS A 73 2.77 -14.87 11.07
N VAL A 74 3.91 -15.55 11.00
CA VAL A 74 5.06 -15.27 11.87
C VAL A 74 5.78 -14.03 11.38
N SER A 75 6.08 -13.93 10.09
CA SER A 75 6.71 -12.74 9.49
C SER A 75 5.89 -11.47 9.71
N ALA A 76 4.56 -11.52 9.57
CA ALA A 76 3.72 -10.35 9.83
C ALA A 76 3.77 -9.91 11.31
N LYS A 77 3.80 -10.87 12.25
CA LYS A 77 3.94 -10.55 13.69
C LYS A 77 5.29 -9.90 13.99
N GLN A 78 6.38 -10.43 13.43
CA GLN A 78 7.71 -9.82 13.58
C GLN A 78 7.73 -8.38 13.04
N LEU A 79 7.11 -8.14 11.88
CA LEU A 79 6.99 -6.80 11.33
C LEU A 79 6.17 -5.86 12.24
N ILE A 80 5.06 -6.34 12.79
CA ILE A 80 4.26 -5.59 13.77
C ILE A 80 5.08 -5.27 15.02
N ASP A 81 5.87 -6.23 15.50
CA ASP A 81 6.74 -6.04 16.67
C ASP A 81 7.79 -4.95 16.39
N VAL A 82 8.44 -4.98 15.22
CA VAL A 82 9.39 -3.94 14.76
C VAL A 82 8.73 -2.57 14.67
N VAL A 83 7.55 -2.48 14.02
CA VAL A 83 6.82 -1.22 13.84
C VAL A 83 6.33 -0.64 15.18
N SER A 84 6.05 -1.49 16.16
CA SER A 84 5.47 -1.06 17.43
C SER A 84 6.46 -0.58 18.48
N GLU A 85 7.76 -0.82 18.30
CA GLU A 85 8.82 -0.34 19.20
C GLU A 85 8.53 -0.63 20.70
N ASN A 86 8.01 -1.83 21.01
CA ASN A 86 7.56 -2.28 22.34
C ASN A 86 6.33 -1.56 22.93
N ASN A 87 5.69 -0.65 22.19
CA ASN A 87 4.42 -0.06 22.61
C ASN A 87 3.25 -1.03 22.37
N LEU A 88 2.80 -1.70 23.44
CA LEU A 88 1.75 -2.72 23.38
C LEU A 88 0.42 -2.21 22.82
N LEU A 89 -0.01 -1.00 23.18
CA LEU A 89 -1.27 -0.43 22.69
C LEU A 89 -1.20 -0.12 21.19
N PHE A 90 -0.06 0.38 20.73
CA PHE A 90 0.16 0.65 19.31
C PHE A 90 0.32 -0.65 18.52
N ARG A 91 0.98 -1.66 19.10
CA ARG A 91 1.07 -3.01 18.55
C ARG A 91 -0.31 -3.60 18.25
N GLU A 92 -1.24 -3.50 19.19
CA GLU A 92 -2.63 -3.94 19.01
C GLU A 92 -3.34 -3.16 17.89
N ASN A 93 -3.14 -1.84 17.82
CA ASN A 93 -3.70 -1.01 16.75
C ASN A 93 -3.20 -1.43 15.37
N ILE A 94 -1.88 -1.63 15.21
CA ILE A 94 -1.31 -2.03 13.93
C ILE A 94 -1.69 -3.47 13.56
N ASP A 95 -1.76 -4.39 14.52
CA ASP A 95 -2.27 -5.74 14.26
C ASP A 95 -3.73 -5.73 13.77
N TYR A 96 -4.57 -4.89 14.37
CA TYR A 96 -5.95 -4.68 13.90
C TYR A 96 -5.97 -4.12 12.47
N GLU A 97 -5.15 -3.11 12.18
CA GLU A 97 -5.07 -2.50 10.85
C GLU A 97 -4.63 -3.51 9.78
N PHE A 98 -3.62 -4.34 10.05
CA PHE A 98 -3.17 -5.43 9.16
C PHE A 98 -4.29 -6.42 8.85
N LYS A 99 -5.08 -6.79 9.86
CA LYS A 99 -6.21 -7.71 9.71
C LYS A 99 -7.34 -7.10 8.89
N GLU A 100 -7.72 -5.85 9.19
CA GLU A 100 -8.80 -5.17 8.47
C GLU A 100 -8.44 -4.89 7.01
N LEU A 101 -7.20 -4.51 6.71
CA LEU A 101 -6.75 -4.37 5.32
C LEU A 101 -6.66 -5.73 4.60
N THR A 102 -6.23 -6.78 5.28
CA THR A 102 -6.29 -8.14 4.70
C THR A 102 -7.74 -8.53 4.37
N LYS A 103 -8.67 -8.29 5.28
CA LYS A 103 -10.10 -8.55 5.06
C LYS A 103 -10.65 -7.72 3.90
N THR A 104 -10.36 -6.42 3.88
CA THR A 104 -10.79 -5.48 2.83
C THR A 104 -10.36 -5.96 1.45
N GLY A 105 -9.10 -6.35 1.27
CA GLY A 105 -8.59 -6.86 -0.02
C GLY A 105 -9.20 -8.18 -0.47
N ASN A 106 -9.71 -8.99 0.46
CA ASN A 106 -10.39 -10.25 0.17
C ASN A 106 -11.90 -10.08 -0.06
N THR A 107 -12.50 -8.98 0.40
CA THR A 107 -13.93 -8.67 0.23
C THR A 107 -14.21 -7.95 -1.08
N PHE A 108 -13.38 -6.96 -1.41
CA PHE A 108 -13.51 -6.21 -2.66
C PHE A 108 -12.72 -6.87 -3.80
N GLN A 109 -13.07 -6.55 -5.05
CA GLN A 109 -12.31 -6.93 -6.25
C GLN A 109 -10.98 -6.15 -6.33
N ILE A 110 -10.10 -6.37 -5.36
CA ILE A 110 -8.75 -5.78 -5.29
C ILE A 110 -7.69 -6.86 -5.48
N ARG A 111 -7.84 -8.03 -4.84
CA ARG A 111 -6.91 -9.18 -5.03
C ARG A 111 -7.47 -10.27 -5.93
N HIS A 112 -8.77 -10.49 -5.87
CA HIS A 112 -9.45 -11.60 -6.55
C HIS A 112 -10.67 -11.05 -7.29
N PHE A 113 -10.73 -11.30 -8.60
CA PHE A 113 -11.83 -10.89 -9.48
C PHE A 113 -12.92 -11.96 -9.61
N GLU A 114 -13.12 -12.72 -8.53
CA GLU A 114 -14.15 -13.75 -8.46
C GLU A 114 -15.55 -13.11 -8.43
N ARG A 115 -16.56 -13.82 -8.97
CA ARG A 115 -17.93 -13.27 -9.14
C ARG A 115 -18.62 -12.89 -7.82
N ASP A 116 -18.16 -13.41 -6.69
CA ASP A 116 -18.70 -13.14 -5.35
C ASP A 116 -18.10 -11.88 -4.69
N LYS A 117 -17.11 -11.24 -5.31
CA LYS A 117 -16.44 -10.05 -4.76
C LYS A 117 -17.12 -8.75 -5.19
N ILE A 118 -17.15 -7.78 -4.29
CA ILE A 118 -17.78 -6.47 -4.53
C ILE A 118 -16.85 -5.59 -5.37
N GLN A 119 -17.35 -5.08 -6.50
CA GLN A 119 -16.61 -4.14 -7.32
C GLN A 119 -16.55 -2.75 -6.66
N LEU A 120 -15.39 -2.11 -6.69
CA LEU A 120 -15.23 -0.72 -6.27
C LEU A 120 -15.45 0.22 -7.46
N GLU A 121 -16.57 0.94 -7.45
CA GLU A 121 -16.94 1.85 -8.55
C GLU A 121 -16.51 3.30 -8.30
N SER A 122 -16.40 3.70 -7.03
CA SER A 122 -16.08 5.08 -6.64
C SER A 122 -14.58 5.33 -6.66
N ASN A 123 -14.16 6.26 -7.53
CA ASN A 123 -12.79 6.78 -7.56
C ASN A 123 -12.33 7.34 -6.21
N LEU A 124 -13.22 7.94 -5.42
CA LEU A 124 -12.88 8.47 -4.09
C LEU A 124 -12.59 7.33 -3.10
N HIS A 125 -13.30 6.21 -3.19
CA HIS A 125 -13.06 5.06 -2.32
C HIS A 125 -11.74 4.36 -2.68
N ILE A 126 -11.47 4.23 -3.99
CA ILE A 126 -10.20 3.69 -4.49
C ILE A 126 -9.04 4.53 -3.99
N ASP A 127 -9.16 5.86 -4.09
CA ASP A 127 -8.13 6.80 -3.63
C ASP A 127 -7.91 6.69 -2.12
N TYR A 128 -8.99 6.67 -1.34
CA TYR A 128 -8.93 6.49 0.11
C TYR A 128 -8.20 5.20 0.49
N LEU A 129 -8.54 4.07 -0.14
CA LEU A 129 -7.90 2.78 0.16
C LEU A 129 -6.43 2.77 -0.25
N PHE A 130 -6.09 3.40 -1.37
CA PHE A 130 -4.70 3.56 -1.79
C PHE A 130 -3.91 4.38 -0.75
N TYR A 131 -4.44 5.52 -0.30
CA TYR A 131 -3.78 6.35 0.71
C TYR A 131 -3.65 5.63 2.05
N ARG A 132 -4.70 4.96 2.51
CA ARG A 132 -4.69 4.17 3.75
C ARG A 132 -3.59 3.12 3.72
N MET A 133 -3.51 2.33 2.64
CA MET A 133 -2.47 1.33 2.45
C MET A 133 -1.08 1.96 2.34
N SER A 134 -0.97 3.10 1.64
CA SER A 134 0.28 3.84 1.47
C SER A 134 0.86 4.31 2.81
N CYS A 135 0.03 4.85 3.70
CA CYS A 135 0.46 5.26 5.04
C CYS A 135 0.99 4.08 5.86
N LEU A 136 0.32 2.92 5.81
CA LEU A 136 0.77 1.73 6.52
C LEU A 136 2.11 1.22 5.98
N ILE A 137 2.23 1.09 4.65
CA ILE A 137 3.46 0.63 4.00
C ILE A 137 4.62 1.58 4.32
N HIS A 138 4.38 2.89 4.27
CA HIS A 138 5.41 3.88 4.57
C HIS A 138 5.91 3.72 6.01
N LEU A 139 5.01 3.58 6.98
CA LEU A 139 5.36 3.27 8.38
C LEU A 139 6.24 2.01 8.45
N CYS A 140 5.80 0.90 7.84
CA CYS A 140 6.56 -0.35 7.87
C CYS A 140 7.95 -0.22 7.24
N VAL A 141 8.06 0.40 6.07
CA VAL A 141 9.33 0.56 5.35
C VAL A 141 10.30 1.44 6.13
N GLU A 142 9.84 2.53 6.74
CA GLU A 142 10.69 3.39 7.57
C GLU A 142 11.13 2.68 8.86
N SER A 143 10.23 1.94 9.53
CA SER A 143 10.61 1.11 10.69
C SER A 143 11.66 0.04 10.34
N LEU A 144 11.58 -0.55 9.14
CA LEU A 144 12.58 -1.51 8.65
C LEU A 144 13.95 -0.89 8.38
N LYS A 145 14.00 0.39 7.98
CA LYS A 145 15.27 1.12 7.82
C LYS A 145 15.89 1.46 9.17
N ASN A 146 15.07 1.90 10.13
CA ASN A 146 15.52 2.31 11.46
C ASN A 146 15.85 1.12 12.38
N GLY A 147 15.29 -0.06 12.11
CA GLY A 147 15.51 -1.30 12.84
C GLY A 147 16.69 -2.15 12.33
N GLN A 148 17.54 -1.63 11.45
CA GLN A 148 18.81 -2.29 11.09
C GLN A 148 19.78 -2.17 12.27
N PHE A 149 19.84 -3.20 13.10
CA PHE A 149 20.87 -3.43 14.10
C PHE A 149 22.14 -4.02 13.47
#